data_AF-A0A7W8MAV4-F1
#
_entry.id   AF-A0A7W8MAV4-F1
#
_cell.length_a   1.000
_cell.length_b   1.000
_cell.length_c   1.000
_cell.angle_alpha   90.00
_cell.angle_beta   90.00
_cell.angle_gamma   90.00
#
_symmetry.space_group_name_H-M   'P 1'
#
loop_
_entity.id
_entity.type
_entity.pdbx_description
1 polymer ?
#
loop_
_entity_poly.entity_id
_entity_poly.type
_entity_poly.pdbx_seq_one_letter_code
_entity_poly.pdbx_strand_id
1 'polypeptide(L)'
;MLESEVAQFIEGQVMILVATRDDTHRPMIGRGSGARHDRGTGLVHVLVSRSQWPRAAAEARPGRPVSTTFVQADNYRSCQIKGIIAACGPADEAATAWGQHYVRAQLALMTSLGVTRLQLSSTLSDQDLFHISFRPTDVFDQTPGPGAGRRLGDLSLARDPA
;
A
#
# COMPACT_ATOMS: atom_id res chain seq x y z
N MET A 1 3.33 -16.24 -6.27
CA MET A 1 4.21 -15.66 -5.23
C MET A 1 4.57 -14.26 -5.69
N LEU A 2 4.63 -13.25 -4.82
CA LEU A 2 5.06 -11.91 -5.26
C LEU A 2 6.55 -11.96 -5.63
N GLU A 3 6.95 -11.36 -6.76
CA GLU A 3 8.37 -11.32 -7.14
C GLU A 3 9.18 -10.54 -6.15
N SER A 4 10.47 -10.84 -6.06
CA SER A 4 11.41 -10.12 -5.21
C SER A 4 11.44 -8.62 -5.51
N GLU A 5 11.36 -8.22 -6.78
CA GLU A 5 11.36 -6.80 -7.17
C GLU A 5 10.10 -6.06 -6.67
N VAL A 6 8.91 -6.65 -6.87
CA VAL A 6 7.64 -6.06 -6.40
C VAL A 6 7.62 -6.04 -4.87
N ALA A 7 8.07 -7.11 -4.22
CA ALA A 7 8.15 -7.19 -2.76
C ALA A 7 9.07 -6.10 -2.18
N GLN A 8 10.26 -5.92 -2.75
CA GLN A 8 11.19 -4.86 -2.34
C GLN A 8 10.62 -3.47 -2.59
N PHE A 9 9.93 -3.29 -3.73
CA PHE A 9 9.29 -2.03 -4.07
C PHE A 9 8.23 -1.61 -3.06
N ILE A 10 7.30 -2.52 -2.70
CA ILE A 10 6.23 -2.19 -1.74
C ILE A 10 6.73 -2.03 -0.31
N GLU A 11 7.89 -2.61 0.04
CA GLU A 11 8.56 -2.48 1.34
C GLU A 11 9.32 -1.14 1.51
N GLY A 12 9.48 -0.36 0.43
CA GLY A 12 10.20 0.92 0.41
C GLY A 12 9.37 2.14 0.83
N GLN A 13 9.94 3.34 0.63
CA GLN A 13 9.24 4.62 0.83
C GLN A 13 8.39 4.98 -0.40
N VAL A 14 7.31 4.22 -0.59
CA VAL A 14 6.32 4.43 -1.64
C VAL A 14 5.06 5.05 -1.06
N MET A 15 4.40 5.94 -1.80
CA MET A 15 3.06 6.40 -1.47
C MET A 15 2.06 5.26 -1.66
N ILE A 16 1.17 5.07 -0.70
CA ILE A 16 0.24 3.93 -0.68
C ILE A 16 -1.21 4.42 -0.73
N LEU A 17 -2.00 3.84 -1.62
CA LEU A 17 -3.47 3.90 -1.58
C LEU A 17 -3.99 2.52 -1.22
N VAL A 18 -5.00 2.46 -0.37
CA VAL A 18 -5.74 1.24 -0.04
C VAL A 18 -7.20 1.46 -0.40
N ALA A 19 -7.77 0.53 -1.16
CA ALA A 19 -9.17 0.56 -1.58
C ALA A 19 -9.88 -0.73 -1.14
N THR A 20 -10.93 -0.57 -0.35
CA THR A 20 -11.91 -1.60 -0.02
C THR A 20 -13.25 -1.24 -0.68
N ARG A 21 -14.30 -2.02 -0.45
CA ARG A 21 -15.65 -1.71 -0.97
C ARG A 21 -16.73 -2.05 0.02
N ASP A 22 -17.86 -1.35 -0.04
CA ASP A 22 -19.06 -1.77 0.67
C ASP A 22 -19.84 -2.86 -0.07
N ASP A 23 -20.95 -3.31 0.54
CA ASP A 23 -21.81 -4.36 -0.02
C ASP A 23 -22.53 -3.90 -1.30
N THR A 24 -22.62 -2.59 -1.55
CA THR A 24 -23.13 -2.01 -2.81
C THR A 24 -22.05 -1.85 -3.87
N HIS A 25 -20.84 -2.39 -3.64
CA HIS A 25 -19.68 -2.27 -4.51
C HIS A 25 -19.09 -0.84 -4.62
N ARG A 26 -19.47 0.07 -3.72
CA ARG A 26 -18.90 1.41 -3.70
C ARG A 26 -17.49 1.36 -3.08
N PRO A 27 -16.46 1.96 -3.71
CA PRO A 27 -15.11 1.95 -3.17
C PRO A 27 -14.97 2.88 -1.96
N MET A 28 -14.27 2.40 -0.93
CA MET A 28 -13.78 3.20 0.20
C MET A 28 -12.27 3.28 0.11
N ILE A 29 -11.74 4.49 -0.02
CA ILE A 29 -10.31 4.73 -0.32
C ILE A 29 -9.65 5.40 0.87
N GLY A 30 -8.44 4.95 1.20
CA GLY A 30 -7.57 5.55 2.20
C GLY A 30 -6.11 5.54 1.77
N ARG A 31 -5.26 6.10 2.64
CA ARG A 31 -3.80 6.12 2.46
C ARG A 31 -3.14 5.12 3.39
N GLY A 32 -2.11 4.45 2.88
CA GLY A 32 -1.36 3.48 3.66
C GLY A 32 -0.24 4.11 4.47
N SER A 33 0.01 3.53 5.64
CA SER A 33 1.04 3.93 6.62
C SER A 33 2.18 2.90 6.70
N GLY A 34 2.41 2.18 5.61
CA GLY A 34 3.46 1.17 5.47
C GLY A 34 2.90 -0.12 4.86
N ALA A 35 3.80 -0.88 4.24
CA ALA A 35 3.50 -2.19 3.68
C ALA A 35 4.69 -3.14 3.79
N ARG A 36 4.42 -4.45 3.82
CA ARG A 36 5.44 -5.50 3.75
C ARG A 36 4.92 -6.74 3.02
N HIS A 37 5.84 -7.54 2.50
CA HIS A 37 5.55 -8.87 1.99
C HIS A 37 6.12 -9.94 2.93
N ASP A 38 5.23 -10.76 3.50
CA ASP A 38 5.65 -11.93 4.26
C ASP A 38 6.03 -13.05 3.28
N ARG A 39 7.33 -13.33 3.19
CA ARG A 39 7.88 -14.36 2.28
C ARG A 39 7.53 -15.78 2.71
N GLY A 40 7.24 -16.02 3.99
CA GLY A 40 6.87 -17.33 4.51
C GLY A 40 5.42 -17.69 4.19
N THR A 41 4.50 -16.73 4.27
CA THR A 41 3.07 -16.95 4.01
C THR A 41 2.61 -16.50 2.61
N GLY A 42 3.39 -15.65 1.94
CA GLY A 42 3.05 -15.00 0.68
C GLY A 42 1.99 -13.90 0.82
N LEU A 43 1.67 -13.48 2.05
CA LEU A 43 0.71 -12.41 2.31
C LEU A 43 1.35 -11.04 2.11
N VAL A 44 0.56 -10.11 1.56
CA VAL A 44 0.88 -8.69 1.57
C VAL A 44 0.19 -8.07 2.78
N HIS A 45 0.95 -7.27 3.52
CA HIS A 45 0.49 -6.56 4.69
C HIS A 45 0.51 -5.06 4.40
N VAL A 46 -0.55 -4.37 4.78
CA VAL A 46 -0.63 -2.91 4.71
C VAL A 46 -1.21 -2.35 6.01
N LEU A 47 -0.72 -1.18 6.39
CA LEU A 47 -1.28 -0.40 7.48
C LEU A 47 -2.12 0.75 6.96
N VAL A 48 -3.16 1.10 7.69
CA VAL A 48 -3.99 2.28 7.44
C VAL A 48 -4.28 2.95 8.78
N SER A 49 -4.21 4.28 8.85
CA SER A 49 -4.72 5.01 10.01
C SER A 49 -6.26 4.99 10.01
N ARG A 50 -6.87 4.26 10.95
CA ARG A 50 -8.33 4.13 11.03
C ARG A 50 -9.01 5.45 11.41
N SER A 51 -8.34 6.28 12.21
CA SER A 51 -8.85 7.61 12.54
C SER A 51 -8.91 8.56 11.32
N GLN A 52 -7.99 8.43 10.36
CA GLN A 52 -8.03 9.19 9.10
C GLN A 52 -8.96 8.55 8.05
N TRP A 53 -8.98 7.22 7.96
CA TRP A 53 -9.68 6.48 6.92
C TRP A 53 -10.70 5.47 7.48
N PRO A 54 -11.68 5.92 8.29
CA PRO A 54 -12.53 5.01 9.07
C PRO A 54 -13.38 4.10 8.18
N ARG A 55 -13.84 4.59 7.02
CA ARG A 55 -14.64 3.77 6.08
C ARG A 55 -13.81 2.70 5.37
N ALA A 56 -12.57 3.04 4.97
CA ALA A 56 -11.70 2.07 4.32
C ALA A 56 -11.33 0.92 5.30
N ALA A 57 -11.05 1.27 6.56
CA ALA A 57 -10.78 0.33 7.64
C ALA A 57 -12.03 -0.51 8.00
N ALA A 58 -13.21 0.09 8.11
CA ALA A 58 -14.45 -0.62 8.44
C ALA A 58 -14.88 -1.63 7.36
N GLU A 59 -14.61 -1.31 6.09
CA GLU A 59 -14.94 -2.19 4.96
C GLU A 59 -13.87 -3.26 4.67
N ALA A 60 -12.71 -3.18 5.33
CA ALA A 60 -11.73 -4.25 5.35
C ALA A 60 -12.26 -5.39 6.22
N ARG A 61 -12.74 -6.47 5.58
CA ARG A 61 -13.24 -7.67 6.25
C ARG A 61 -12.64 -8.92 5.61
N PRO A 62 -12.29 -9.97 6.37
CA PRO A 62 -11.76 -11.21 5.80
C PRO A 62 -12.68 -11.78 4.70
N GLY A 63 -12.08 -12.32 3.65
CA GLY A 63 -12.78 -12.86 2.48
C GLY A 63 -13.21 -11.81 1.45
N ARG A 64 -13.08 -10.50 1.73
CA ARG A 64 -13.46 -9.44 0.79
C ARG A 64 -12.28 -9.00 -0.08
N PRO A 65 -12.53 -8.47 -1.28
CA PRO A 65 -11.49 -7.96 -2.14
C PRO A 65 -10.87 -6.67 -1.59
N VAL A 66 -9.58 -6.49 -1.84
CA VAL A 66 -8.83 -5.28 -1.57
C VAL A 66 -7.93 -4.96 -2.75
N SER A 67 -7.66 -3.68 -2.96
CA SER A 67 -6.65 -3.20 -3.90
C SER A 67 -5.72 -2.23 -3.22
N THR A 68 -4.42 -2.34 -3.46
CA THR A 68 -3.41 -1.42 -2.94
C THR A 68 -2.53 -0.92 -4.07
N THR A 69 -2.43 0.40 -4.22
CA THR A 69 -1.55 1.02 -5.23
C THR A 69 -0.35 1.63 -4.53
N PHE A 70 0.83 1.36 -5.07
CA PHE A 70 2.12 1.80 -4.57
C PHE A 70 2.79 2.68 -5.63
N VAL A 71 3.29 3.85 -5.22
CA VAL A 71 3.85 4.85 -6.15
C VAL A 71 5.15 5.43 -5.57
N GLN A 72 6.23 5.37 -6.33
CA GLN A 72 7.46 6.08 -5.96
C GLN A 72 7.28 7.59 -6.20
N ALA A 73 7.65 8.41 -5.21
CA ALA A 73 7.32 9.83 -5.25
C ALA A 73 8.19 10.66 -6.22
N ASP A 74 9.39 10.19 -6.56
CA ASP A 74 10.38 10.88 -7.38
C ASP A 74 10.22 10.62 -8.89
N ASN A 75 9.86 9.40 -9.29
CA ASN A 75 9.76 8.99 -10.70
C ASN A 75 8.38 8.41 -11.09
N TYR A 76 7.43 8.31 -10.16
CA TYR A 76 6.08 7.79 -10.39
C TYR A 76 6.00 6.35 -10.92
N ARG A 77 7.10 5.58 -10.83
CA ARG A 77 7.04 4.12 -10.98
C ARG A 77 6.01 3.59 -10.01
N SER A 78 5.06 2.79 -10.50
CA SER A 78 3.94 2.36 -9.68
C SER A 78 3.38 1.02 -10.07
N CYS A 79 2.83 0.33 -9.07
CA CYS A 79 2.12 -0.92 -9.26
C CYS A 79 0.85 -0.96 -8.41
N GLN A 80 -0.15 -1.70 -8.88
CA GLN A 80 -1.34 -2.03 -8.12
C GLN A 80 -1.37 -3.52 -7.84
N ILE A 81 -1.59 -3.89 -6.58
CA ILE A 81 -1.79 -5.27 -6.16
C ILE A 81 -3.26 -5.42 -5.74
N LYS A 82 -3.94 -6.41 -6.31
CA LYS A 82 -5.28 -6.82 -5.89
C LYS A 82 -5.20 -8.14 -5.14
N GLY A 83 -6.16 -8.38 -4.27
CA GLY A 83 -6.22 -9.64 -3.55
C GLY A 83 -7.45 -9.80 -2.67
N ILE A 84 -7.43 -10.86 -1.86
CA ILE A 84 -8.48 -11.20 -0.91
C ILE A 84 -7.96 -11.04 0.51
N ILE A 85 -8.65 -10.26 1.33
CA ILE A 85 -8.27 -10.02 2.72
C ILE A 85 -8.27 -11.35 3.48
N ALA A 86 -7.14 -11.68 4.09
CA ALA A 86 -6.96 -12.86 4.91
C ALA A 86 -7.30 -12.56 6.37
N ALA A 87 -6.76 -11.46 6.90
CA ALA A 87 -7.06 -10.98 8.25
C ALA A 87 -6.99 -9.46 8.31
N CYS A 88 -7.67 -8.88 9.28
CA CYS A 88 -7.58 -7.46 9.57
C CYS A 88 -7.95 -7.16 11.03
N GLY A 89 -7.38 -6.10 11.59
CA GLY A 89 -7.59 -5.72 12.99
C GLY A 89 -6.69 -4.56 13.41
N PRO A 90 -6.77 -4.11 14.67
CA PRO A 90 -5.78 -3.18 15.23
C PRO A 90 -4.35 -3.71 15.04
N ALA A 91 -3.41 -2.82 14.72
CA ALA A 91 -2.00 -3.20 14.62
C ALA A 91 -1.47 -3.64 15.99
N ASP A 92 -0.69 -4.72 16.01
CA ASP A 92 0.09 -5.11 17.18
C ASP A 92 1.32 -4.19 17.34
N GLU A 93 2.15 -4.46 18.36
CA GLU A 93 3.34 -3.63 18.65
C GLU A 93 4.35 -3.63 17.50
N ALA A 94 4.62 -4.80 16.90
CA ALA A 94 5.56 -4.91 15.79
C ALA A 94 5.04 -4.18 14.54
N ALA A 95 3.75 -4.35 14.25
CA ALA A 95 3.03 -3.65 13.20
C ALA A 95 2.76 -2.18 13.55
N THR A 96 3.00 -1.72 14.77
CA THR A 96 2.96 -0.29 15.10
C THR A 96 4.33 0.32 14.83
N ALA A 97 5.39 -0.33 15.33
CA ALA A 97 6.77 0.12 15.17
C ALA A 97 7.17 0.25 13.69
N TRP A 98 6.76 -0.69 12.83
CA TRP A 98 7.09 -0.62 11.40
C TRP A 98 6.42 0.57 10.67
N GLY A 99 5.28 1.04 11.17
CA GLY A 99 4.43 2.05 10.53
C GLY A 99 4.90 3.44 10.92
N GLN A 100 5.24 3.60 12.21
CA GLN A 100 5.98 4.75 12.70
C GLN A 100 7.30 4.93 11.95
N HIS A 101 8.03 3.83 11.71
CA HIS A 101 9.25 3.88 10.90
C HIS A 101 8.97 4.35 9.47
N TYR A 102 7.99 3.74 8.79
CA TYR A 102 7.61 4.13 7.43
C TYR A 102 7.19 5.60 7.37
N VAL A 103 6.31 6.07 8.26
CA VAL A 103 5.81 7.46 8.25
C VAL A 103 6.96 8.44 8.44
N ARG A 104 7.88 8.18 9.38
CA ARG A 104 9.07 9.00 9.58
C ARG A 104 9.97 9.05 8.33
N ALA A 105 10.24 7.89 7.72
CA ALA A 105 11.07 7.82 6.52
C ALA A 105 10.41 8.49 5.31
N GLN A 106 9.10 8.28 5.13
CA GLN A 106 8.34 8.90 4.05
C GLN A 106 8.27 10.41 4.20
N LEU A 107 8.10 10.94 5.42
CA LEU A 107 8.14 12.38 5.67
C LEU A 107 9.51 12.99 5.31
N ALA A 108 10.60 12.30 5.63
CA ALA A 108 11.95 12.74 5.25
C ALA A 108 12.13 12.79 3.73
N LEU A 109 11.73 11.74 3.01
CA LEU A 109 11.78 11.69 1.54
C LEU A 109 10.91 12.77 0.90
N MET A 110 9.68 12.95 1.38
CA MET A 110 8.78 13.97 0.83
C MET A 110 9.30 15.39 1.08
N THR A 111 9.94 15.61 2.24
CA THR A 111 10.60 16.89 2.55
C THR A 111 11.76 17.17 1.58
N SER A 112 12.59 16.17 1.25
CA SER A 112 13.65 16.35 0.25
C SER A 112 13.12 16.63 -1.16
N LEU A 113 11.88 16.23 -1.45
CA LEU A 113 11.16 16.54 -2.70
C LEU A 113 10.37 17.85 -2.63
N GLY A 114 10.51 18.64 -1.56
CA GLY A 114 9.84 19.93 -1.40
C GLY A 114 8.40 19.87 -0.90
N VAL A 115 7.91 18.70 -0.47
CA VAL A 115 6.57 18.52 0.10
C VAL A 115 6.64 18.59 1.62
N THR A 116 5.94 19.55 2.19
CA THR A 116 5.96 19.83 3.63
C THR A 116 5.13 18.83 4.43
N ARG A 117 5.47 18.67 5.71
CA ARG A 117 4.66 17.89 6.67
C ARG A 117 3.21 18.40 6.76
N LEU A 118 3.00 19.71 6.65
CA LEU A 118 1.64 20.28 6.68
C LEU A 118 0.80 19.79 5.50
N GLN A 119 1.37 19.75 4.29
CA GLN A 119 0.69 19.22 3.10
C GLN A 119 0.34 17.72 3.23
N LEU A 120 1.13 16.95 3.99
CA LEU A 120 0.90 15.53 4.22
C LEU A 120 0.03 15.22 5.44
N SER A 121 -0.25 16.20 6.30
CA SER A 121 -0.93 15.98 7.58
C SER A 121 -2.31 15.31 7.45
N SER A 122 -3.01 15.52 6.33
CA SER A 122 -4.31 14.91 6.04
C SER A 122 -4.22 13.54 5.36
N THR A 123 -3.03 13.09 4.97
CA THR A 123 -2.84 11.89 4.15
C THR A 123 -1.85 10.88 4.69
N LEU A 124 -1.04 11.24 5.69
CA LEU A 124 -0.03 10.37 6.26
C LEU A 124 -0.05 10.46 7.79
N SER A 125 -0.30 9.34 8.46
CA SER A 125 -0.41 9.25 9.92
C SER A 125 -0.01 7.87 10.41
N ASP A 126 0.70 7.83 11.54
CA ASP A 126 1.04 6.61 12.29
C ASP A 126 0.14 6.41 13.53
N GLN A 127 -0.96 7.16 13.62
CA GLN A 127 -1.91 7.07 14.73
C GLN A 127 -3.06 6.12 14.40
N ASP A 128 -3.55 5.39 15.42
CA ASP A 128 -4.67 4.43 15.30
C ASP A 128 -4.49 3.46 14.12
N LEU A 129 -3.32 2.81 14.07
CA LEU A 129 -2.94 1.93 12.98
C LEU A 129 -3.81 0.67 12.97
N PHE A 130 -4.41 0.40 11.82
CA PHE A 130 -5.18 -0.78 11.50
C PHE A 130 -4.42 -1.59 10.46
N HIS A 131 -4.25 -2.87 10.75
CA HIS A 131 -3.49 -3.81 9.94
C HIS A 131 -4.44 -4.63 9.06
N ILE A 132 -4.11 -4.72 7.78
CA ILE A 132 -4.80 -5.55 6.79
C ILE A 132 -3.75 -6.46 6.15
N SER A 133 -3.97 -7.77 6.22
CA SER A 133 -3.21 -8.75 5.46
C SER A 133 -4.10 -9.37 4.39
N PHE A 134 -3.55 -9.58 3.20
CA PHE A 134 -4.31 -10.13 2.09
C PHE A 134 -3.45 -11.03 1.21
N ARG A 135 -4.10 -12.00 0.58
CA ARG A 135 -3.48 -12.87 -0.42
C ARG A 135 -3.53 -12.17 -1.78
N PRO A 136 -2.38 -11.82 -2.39
CA PRO A 136 -2.36 -11.18 -3.70
C PRO A 136 -2.86 -12.15 -4.78
N THR A 137 -3.68 -11.65 -5.71
CA THR A 137 -4.23 -12.39 -6.86
C THR A 137 -3.75 -11.84 -8.19
N ASP A 138 -3.54 -10.52 -8.26
CA ASP A 138 -3.19 -9.83 -9.48
C ASP A 138 -2.25 -8.66 -9.17
N VAL A 139 -1.29 -8.43 -10.05
CA VAL A 139 -0.41 -7.25 -10.01
C VAL A 139 -0.52 -6.54 -11.36
N PHE A 140 -0.60 -5.21 -11.33
CA PHE A 140 -0.70 -4.38 -12.51
C PHE A 140 0.38 -3.30 -12.48
N ASP A 141 1.00 -3.06 -13.63
CA ASP A 141 1.80 -1.85 -13.85
C ASP A 141 0.85 -0.66 -13.87
N GLN A 142 1.14 0.36 -13.07
CA GLN A 142 0.39 1.61 -13.06
C GLN A 142 1.26 2.81 -13.44
N THR A 143 2.51 2.54 -13.83
CA THR A 143 3.46 3.56 -14.22
C THR A 143 2.90 4.33 -15.42
N PRO A 144 2.75 5.66 -15.34
CA PRO A 144 2.20 6.46 -16.42
C PRO A 144 2.96 6.23 -17.73
N GLY A 145 2.22 5.91 -18.80
CA GLY A 145 2.79 5.63 -20.12
C GLY A 145 1.95 4.61 -20.91
N PRO A 146 2.35 4.26 -22.14
CA PRO A 146 1.59 3.36 -23.01
C PRO A 146 1.35 1.95 -22.44
N GLY A 147 2.15 1.51 -21.46
CA GLY A 147 2.03 0.22 -20.78
C GLY A 147 1.17 0.21 -19.51
N ALA A 148 0.64 1.37 -19.10
CA ALA A 148 -0.16 1.48 -17.87
C ALA A 148 -1.39 0.58 -17.92
N GLY A 149 -1.68 -0.09 -16.80
CA GLY A 149 -2.80 -1.03 -16.66
C GLY A 149 -2.49 -2.45 -17.12
N ARG A 150 -1.31 -2.72 -17.69
CA ARG A 150 -0.90 -4.08 -18.04
C ARG A 150 -0.79 -4.93 -16.78
N ARG A 151 -1.41 -6.12 -16.81
CA ARG A 151 -1.20 -7.14 -15.78
C ARG A 151 0.26 -7.62 -15.85
N LEU A 152 0.97 -7.51 -14.74
CA LEU A 152 2.26 -8.17 -14.56
C LEU A 152 1.95 -9.65 -14.31
N GLY A 153 2.49 -10.54 -15.16
CA GLY A 153 2.30 -11.99 -15.04
C GLY A 153 3.04 -12.56 -13.82
N ASP A 154 3.68 -13.71 -13.96
CA ASP A 154 4.77 -14.14 -13.07
C ASP A 154 6.08 -13.32 -13.31
N LEU A 155 5.88 -12.02 -13.55
CA LEU A 155 6.59 -10.88 -12.99
C LEU A 155 7.77 -10.24 -13.78
N SER A 156 7.71 -8.90 -13.89
CA SER A 156 8.82 -7.92 -13.77
C SER A 156 8.20 -6.52 -13.85
N LEU A 157 8.66 -5.59 -13.03
CA LEU A 157 8.41 -4.16 -13.26
C LEU A 157 9.47 -3.72 -14.27
N ALA A 158 9.05 -3.14 -15.39
CA ALA A 158 9.99 -2.79 -16.45
C ALA A 158 11.19 -1.99 -15.88
N ARG A 159 12.41 -2.47 -16.14
CA ARG A 159 13.65 -1.75 -15.86
C ARG A 159 13.61 -0.39 -16.57
N ASP A 160 14.09 0.65 -15.88
CA ASP A 160 14.35 1.95 -16.51
C ASP A 160 15.20 1.78 -17.77
N PRO A 161 14.88 2.46 -18.89
CA PRO A 161 15.85 2.61 -19.97
C PRO A 161 17.03 3.42 -19.43
N ALA A 162 18.24 2.91 -19.68
CA ALA A 162 19.50 3.56 -19.37
C ALA A 162 19.63 4.95 -20.02
#